data_AF-A0A2E4N401-F1
#
_entry.id   AF-A0A2E4N401-F1
#
_cell.length_a   1.000
_cell.length_b   1.000
_cell.length_c   1.000
_cell.angle_alpha   90.00
_cell.angle_beta   90.00
_cell.angle_gamma   90.00
#
_symmetry.space_group_name_H-M   'P 1'
#
loop_
_entity.id
_entity.type
_entity.pdbx_description
1 polymer ?
#
loop_
_entity_poly.entity_id
_entity_poly.type
_entity_poly.pdbx_seq_one_letter_code
_entity_poly.pdbx_strand_id
1 'polypeptide(L)'
;MARWKTVTGLGIALILVCMGVRASGVVLVFVDLPSMIFVAGIALPLTLIRGWSWRRLRHLLVIVGGIGTMIGLISTLQTLGDQNTLGPRIATAMITLFYGLIGSAVCRAFEVENSEAGGVVKPCC
;
A
#
# COMPACT_ATOMS: atom_id res chain seq x y z
N MET A 1 20.53 16.24 9.58
CA MET A 1 19.41 17.22 9.53
C MET A 1 18.36 16.90 8.48
N ALA A 2 18.68 16.20 7.38
CA ALA A 2 17.68 15.83 6.36
C ALA A 2 16.70 14.74 6.84
N ARG A 3 17.20 13.76 7.60
CA ARG A 3 16.45 12.70 8.26
C ARG A 3 15.15 13.13 8.98
N TRP A 4 15.21 14.22 9.75
CA TRP A 4 14.03 14.73 10.47
C TRP A 4 12.94 15.23 9.52
N LYS A 5 13.32 15.82 8.38
CA LYS A 5 12.37 16.35 7.39
C LYS A 5 11.57 15.23 6.70
N THR A 6 12.22 14.09 6.43
CA THR A 6 11.57 12.91 5.81
C THR A 6 10.58 12.25 6.75
N VAL A 7 10.95 12.09 8.03
CA VAL A 7 10.07 11.50 9.06
C VAL A 7 8.88 12.41 9.35
N THR A 8 9.10 13.72 9.50
CA THR A 8 8.00 14.67 9.69
C THR A 8 7.08 14.74 8.46
N GLY A 9 7.65 14.68 7.26
CA GLY A 9 6.88 14.67 6.01
C GLY A 9 6.01 13.42 5.85
N LEU A 10 6.55 12.24 6.20
CA LEU A 10 5.79 10.98 6.19
C LEU A 10 4.66 11.01 7.23
N GLY A 11 4.94 11.50 8.45
CA GLY A 11 3.95 11.63 9.50
C GLY A 11 2.79 12.54 9.09
N ILE A 12 3.08 13.70 8.50
CA ILE A 12 2.06 14.63 7.99
C ILE A 12 1.24 13.99 6.87
N ALA A 13 1.88 13.28 5.93
CA ALA A 13 1.19 12.60 4.83
C ALA A 13 0.23 11.51 5.36
N LEU A 14 0.66 10.68 6.31
CA LEU A 14 -0.20 9.67 6.92
C LEU A 14 -1.36 10.29 7.72
N ILE A 15 -1.11 11.39 8.44
CA ILE A 15 -2.16 12.12 9.16
C ILE A 15 -3.21 12.68 8.19
N LEU A 16 -2.80 13.28 7.08
CA LEU A 16 -3.72 13.79 6.05
C LEU A 16 -4.54 12.66 5.41
N VAL A 17 -3.92 11.52 5.12
CA VAL A 17 -4.61 10.33 4.62
C VAL A 17 -5.65 9.86 5.64
N CYS A 18 -5.28 9.73 6.91
CA CYS A 18 -6.21 9.34 7.97
C CYS A 18 -7.36 10.36 8.15
N MET A 19 -7.08 11.66 8.04
CA MET A 19 -8.11 12.69 8.07
C MET A 19 -9.09 12.57 6.89
N GLY A 20 -8.58 12.33 5.68
CA GLY A 20 -9.40 12.07 4.50
C GLY A 20 -10.30 10.85 4.66
N VAL A 21 -9.76 9.74 5.19
CA VAL A 21 -10.54 8.52 5.47
C VAL A 21 -11.63 8.79 6.52
N ARG A 22 -11.34 9.54 7.59
CA ARG A 22 -12.35 9.89 8.61
C ARG A 22 -13.44 10.81 8.07
N ALA A 23 -13.08 11.76 7.19
CA ALA A 23 -14.04 12.65 6.54
C ALA A 23 -15.01 11.91 5.61
N SER A 24 -14.66 10.72 5.12
CA SER A 24 -15.52 9.92 4.24
C SER A 24 -16.72 9.27 4.94
N GLY A 25 -16.74 9.20 6.29
CA GLY A 25 -17.87 8.67 7.07
C GLY A 25 -18.03 7.14 7.08
N VAL A 26 -17.26 6.39 6.29
CA VAL A 26 -17.37 4.92 6.15
C VAL A 26 -16.07 4.18 6.53
N VAL A 27 -15.51 4.51 7.69
CA VAL A 27 -14.22 3.98 8.20
C VAL A 27 -14.18 2.45 8.26
N LEU A 28 -15.32 1.80 8.51
CA LEU A 28 -15.43 0.35 8.59
C LEU A 28 -15.22 -0.36 7.25
N VAL A 29 -15.48 0.31 6.11
CA VAL A 29 -15.26 -0.27 4.78
C VAL A 29 -13.77 -0.36 4.47
N PHE A 30 -12.98 0.59 4.98
CA PHE A 30 -11.54 0.60 4.74
C PHE A 30 -10.82 -0.53 5.49
N VAL A 31 -11.31 -1.00 6.63
CA VAL A 31 -10.67 -2.07 7.41
C VAL A 31 -11.09 -3.45 6.89
N ASP A 32 -10.60 -3.79 5.70
CA ASP A 32 -10.80 -5.12 5.10
C ASP A 32 -9.65 -6.06 5.48
N LEU A 33 -9.90 -6.95 6.44
CA LEU A 33 -8.96 -7.98 6.90
C LEU A 33 -8.42 -8.84 5.74
N PRO A 34 -9.25 -9.32 4.78
CA PRO A 34 -8.80 -10.07 3.62
C PRO A 34 -7.74 -9.33 2.78
N SER A 35 -7.98 -8.06 2.49
CA SER A 35 -7.05 -7.21 1.71
C SER A 35 -5.72 -7.02 2.42
N MET A 36 -5.73 -6.82 3.75
CA MET A 36 -4.50 -6.68 4.53
C MET A 36 -3.69 -7.97 4.56
N ILE A 37 -4.36 -9.12 4.74
CA ILE A 37 -3.70 -10.43 4.71
C ILE A 37 -3.16 -10.71 3.31
N PHE A 38 -3.83 -10.30 2.24
CA PHE A 38 -3.34 -10.49 0.88
C PHE A 38 -2.07 -9.67 0.61
N VAL A 39 -2.09 -8.38 0.91
CA VAL A 39 -0.94 -7.49 0.66
C VAL A 39 0.25 -7.85 1.55
N ALA A 40 0.03 -8.02 2.86
CA ALA A 40 1.10 -8.37 3.80
C ALA A 40 1.56 -9.83 3.62
N GLY A 41 0.63 -10.75 3.41
CA GLY A 41 0.88 -12.18 3.29
C GLY A 41 1.63 -12.57 2.02
N ILE A 42 1.59 -11.77 0.95
CA ILE A 42 2.42 -12.02 -0.24
C ILE A 42 3.73 -11.22 -0.19
N ALA A 43 3.68 -9.97 0.28
CA ALA A 43 4.88 -9.12 0.31
C ALA A 43 5.91 -9.59 1.35
N LEU A 44 5.49 -9.96 2.57
CA LEU A 44 6.40 -10.35 3.65
C LEU A 44 7.19 -11.63 3.35
N PRO A 45 6.60 -12.77 2.95
CA PRO A 45 7.37 -13.99 2.72
C PRO A 45 8.37 -13.86 1.57
N LEU A 46 8.00 -13.17 0.48
CA LEU A 46 8.91 -12.93 -0.64
C LEU A 46 10.16 -12.15 -0.21
N THR A 47 10.00 -11.22 0.74
CA THR A 47 11.13 -10.49 1.32
C THR A 47 11.94 -11.28 2.34
N LEU A 48 11.31 -12.21 3.05
CA LEU A 48 12.02 -13.08 4.01
C LEU A 48 12.87 -14.13 3.30
N ILE A 49 12.36 -14.75 2.22
CA ILE A 49 13.07 -15.82 1.49
C ILE A 49 14.34 -15.32 0.80
N ARG A 50 14.31 -14.10 0.24
CA ARG A 50 15.44 -13.54 -0.53
C ARG A 50 16.24 -12.46 0.23
N GLY A 51 16.08 -12.37 1.54
CA GLY A 51 16.72 -11.37 2.38
C GLY A 51 16.02 -10.01 2.40
N TRP A 52 15.99 -9.41 3.60
CA TRP A 52 15.25 -8.20 3.92
C TRP A 52 15.80 -6.96 3.18
N SER A 53 15.08 -6.51 2.14
CA SER A 53 15.48 -5.36 1.32
C SER A 53 14.29 -4.44 1.01
N TRP A 54 14.37 -3.20 1.50
CA TRP A 54 13.32 -2.17 1.36
C TRP A 54 12.99 -1.81 -0.10
N ARG A 55 14.00 -1.81 -0.98
CA ARG A 55 13.84 -1.49 -2.40
C ARG A 55 12.94 -2.50 -3.10
N ARG A 56 13.12 -3.79 -2.80
CA ARG A 56 12.29 -4.88 -3.34
C ARG A 56 10.88 -4.86 -2.75
N LEU A 57 10.77 -4.65 -1.44
CA LEU A 57 9.47 -4.59 -0.77
C LEU A 57 8.55 -3.54 -1.40
N ARG A 58 9.10 -2.37 -1.73
CA ARG A 58 8.36 -1.29 -2.41
C ARG A 58 7.77 -1.70 -3.75
N HIS A 59 8.55 -2.35 -4.61
CA HIS A 59 8.04 -2.85 -5.90
C HIS A 59 7.02 -3.97 -5.73
N LEU A 60 7.25 -4.88 -4.78
CA LEU A 60 6.33 -5.99 -4.51
C LEU A 60 4.98 -5.49 -4.00
N LEU A 61 4.94 -4.50 -3.11
CA LEU A 61 3.68 -3.97 -2.56
C LEU A 61 2.75 -3.40 -3.64
N VAL A 62 3.30 -2.68 -4.63
CA VAL A 62 2.50 -2.15 -5.75
C VAL A 62 2.04 -3.27 -6.69
N ILE A 63 2.92 -4.22 -7.01
CA ILE A 63 2.59 -5.34 -7.90
C ILE A 63 1.49 -6.21 -7.29
N VAL A 64 1.63 -6.57 -6.01
CA VAL A 64 0.63 -7.36 -5.27
C VAL A 64 -0.69 -6.61 -5.16
N GLY A 65 -0.66 -5.30 -4.87
CA GLY A 65 -1.87 -4.46 -4.87
C GLY A 65 -2.57 -4.41 -6.23
N GLY A 66 -1.80 -4.30 -7.31
CA GLY A 66 -2.32 -4.33 -8.69
C GLY A 66 -2.95 -5.69 -9.06
N ILE A 67 -2.30 -6.79 -8.69
CA ILE A 67 -2.84 -8.15 -8.89
C ILE A 67 -4.14 -8.32 -8.10
N GLY A 68 -4.19 -7.91 -6.83
CA GLY A 68 -5.39 -7.99 -6.01
C GLY A 68 -6.55 -7.16 -6.58
N THR A 69 -6.26 -6.00 -7.16
CA THR A 69 -7.26 -5.17 -7.84
C THR A 69 -7.86 -5.90 -9.03
N MET A 70 -7.03 -6.54 -9.87
CA MET A 70 -7.50 -7.31 -11.01
C MET A 70 -8.39 -8.48 -10.58
N ILE A 71 -8.00 -9.21 -9.53
CA ILE A 71 -8.79 -10.32 -8.98
C ILE A 71 -10.16 -9.80 -8.49
N GLY A 72 -10.18 -8.70 -7.74
CA GLY A 72 -11.42 -8.09 -7.26
C GLY A 72 -12.33 -7.60 -8.38
N LEU A 73 -11.76 -7.03 -9.45
CA LEU A 73 -12.52 -6.57 -10.61
C LEU A 73 -13.10 -7.75 -11.40
N ILE A 74 -12.33 -8.81 -11.64
CA ILE A 74 -12.80 -10.03 -12.30
C ILE A 74 -13.95 -10.66 -11.49
N SER A 75 -13.80 -10.75 -10.17
CA SER A 75 -14.84 -11.26 -9.28
C SER A 75 -16.14 -10.45 -9.39
N THR A 76 -16.02 -9.13 -9.51
CA THR A 76 -17.18 -8.23 -9.66
C THR A 76 -17.89 -8.45 -11.00
N LEU A 77 -17.14 -8.56 -12.10
CA LEU A 77 -17.70 -8.80 -13.44
C LEU A 77 -18.45 -10.13 -13.55
N GLN A 78 -18.10 -11.12 -12.73
CA GLN A 78 -18.79 -12.41 -12.69
C GLN A 78 -20.17 -12.36 -12.01
N THR A 79 -20.53 -11.27 -11.32
CA THR A 79 -21.79 -11.19 -10.54
C THR A 79 -22.58 -9.92 -10.86
N LEU A 80 -22.64 -9.56 -12.14
CA LEU A 80 -23.40 -8.39 -12.61
C LEU A 80 -24.92 -8.52 -12.44
N GLY A 81 -25.44 -9.70 -12.07
CA GLY A 81 -26.88 -9.94 -11.89
C GLY A 81 -27.50 -9.24 -10.68
N ASP A 82 -26.71 -8.90 -9.65
CA ASP A 82 -27.21 -8.32 -8.40
C ASP A 82 -26.58 -6.94 -8.11
N GLN A 83 -27.30 -5.87 -8.44
CA GLN A 83 -26.81 -4.49 -8.35
C GLN A 83 -26.57 -4.00 -6.91
N ASN A 84 -27.26 -4.57 -5.92
CA ASN A 84 -27.14 -4.16 -4.51
C ASN A 84 -25.77 -4.49 -3.90
N THR A 85 -25.00 -5.40 -4.51
CA THR A 85 -23.69 -5.85 -3.99
C THR A 85 -22.51 -5.36 -4.83
N LEU A 86 -22.78 -4.65 -5.92
CA LEU A 86 -21.74 -4.21 -6.86
C LEU A 86 -20.83 -3.12 -6.25
N GLY A 87 -21.42 -2.14 -5.55
CA GLY A 87 -20.68 -1.05 -4.91
C GLY A 87 -19.63 -1.53 -3.89
N PRO A 88 -19.99 -2.36 -2.90
CA PRO A 88 -19.04 -2.88 -1.92
C PRO A 88 -17.87 -3.67 -2.54
N ARG A 89 -18.09 -4.41 -3.63
CA ARG A 89 -17.06 -5.27 -4.25
C ARG A 89 -16.04 -4.48 -5.07
N ILE A 90 -16.48 -3.39 -5.70
CA ILE A 90 -15.55 -2.46 -6.37
C ILE A 90 -14.73 -1.71 -5.32
N ALA A 91 -15.35 -1.31 -4.21
CA ALA A 91 -14.67 -0.61 -3.12
C ALA A 91 -13.53 -1.46 -2.52
N THR A 92 -13.76 -2.75 -2.23
CA THR A 92 -12.71 -3.64 -1.69
C THR A 92 -11.54 -3.84 -2.66
N ALA A 93 -11.80 -3.93 -3.97
CA ALA A 93 -10.76 -3.99 -4.99
C ALA A 93 -9.86 -2.74 -4.98
N MET A 94 -10.47 -1.54 -4.86
CA MET A 94 -9.71 -0.28 -4.80
C MET A 94 -8.96 -0.10 -3.48
N ILE A 95 -9.51 -0.58 -2.36
CA ILE A 95 -8.86 -0.53 -1.05
C ILE A 95 -7.57 -1.38 -1.03
N THR A 96 -7.55 -2.51 -1.74
CA THR A 96 -6.34 -3.33 -1.87
C THR A 96 -5.21 -2.57 -2.56
N LEU A 97 -5.51 -1.83 -3.63
CA LEU A 97 -4.52 -0.97 -4.30
C LEU A 97 -4.06 0.18 -3.41
N PHE A 98 -5.02 0.82 -2.72
CA PHE A 98 -4.75 1.91 -1.81
C PHE A 98 -3.77 1.51 -0.71
N TYR A 99 -3.93 0.32 -0.11
CA TYR A 99 -2.98 -0.21 0.87
C TYR A 99 -1.61 -0.52 0.28
N GLY A 100 -1.53 -1.08 -0.93
CA GLY A 100 -0.28 -1.32 -1.62
C GLY A 100 0.50 -0.03 -1.90
N LEU A 101 -0.20 1.03 -2.33
CA LEU A 101 0.39 2.34 -2.60
C LEU A 101 0.88 3.03 -1.32
N ILE A 102 0.07 3.06 -0.26
CA ILE A 102 0.49 3.63 1.05
C ILE A 102 1.71 2.87 1.57
N GLY A 103 1.67 1.53 1.56
CA GLY A 103 2.80 0.71 2.00
C GLY A 103 4.06 0.98 1.18
N SER A 104 3.94 1.15 -0.13
CA SER A 104 5.07 1.48 -1.02
C SER A 104 5.66 2.86 -0.72
N ALA A 105 4.82 3.85 -0.40
CA ALA A 105 5.23 5.20 -0.05
C ALA A 105 5.96 5.23 1.29
N VAL A 106 5.45 4.48 2.27
CA VAL A 106 6.10 4.28 3.58
C VAL A 106 7.45 3.58 3.41
N CYS A 107 7.52 2.49 2.64
CA CYS A 107 8.77 1.79 2.37
C CYS A 107 9.81 2.68 1.66
N ARG A 108 9.36 3.56 0.76
CA ARG A 108 10.25 4.54 0.10
C ARG A 108 10.85 5.51 1.10
N ALA A 109 10.06 6.00 2.05
CA ALA A 109 10.54 6.92 3.07
C ALA A 109 11.61 6.28 3.96
N PHE A 110 11.40 5.02 4.35
CA PHE A 110 12.41 4.23 5.09
C PHE A 110 13.68 3.95 4.27
N GLU A 111 13.56 3.77 2.95
CA GLU A 111 14.73 3.60 2.07
C GLU A 111 15.57 4.88 1.97
N VAL A 112 14.92 6.04 1.92
CA VAL A 112 15.60 7.34 1.92
C VAL A 112 16.35 7.54 3.24
N GLU A 113 15.72 7.25 4.39
CA GLU A 113 16.38 7.34 5.69
C GLU A 113 17.60 6.40 5.82
N ASN A 114 17.51 5.17 5.32
CA ASN A 114 18.64 4.24 5.29
C ASN A 114 19.75 4.66 4.31
N SER A 115 19.40 5.34 3.21
CA SER A 115 20.40 5.89 2.28
C SER A 115 21.18 7.05 2.89
N GLU A 116 20.53 7.89 3.70
CA GLU A 116 21.20 9.00 4.41
C GLU A 116 22.11 8.52 5.53
N ALA A 117 21.79 7.40 6.19
CA ALA A 117 22.65 6.79 7.20
C ALA A 117 23.91 6.12 6.62
N GLY A 118 23.88 5.73 5.34
CA GLY A 118 24.97 5.03 4.66
C GLY A 118 25.92 5.88 3.83
N GLY A 119 25.66 7.19 3.66
CA GLY A 119 26.51 8.05 2.82
C GLY A 119 26.68 7.58 1.37
N VAL A 120 25.74 6.78 0.84
CA VAL A 120 25.84 6.25 -0.52
C VAL A 120 25.12 7.17 -1.50
N VAL A 121 25.94 7.70 -2.39
CA VAL A 121 25.69 8.59 -3.52
C VAL A 121 24.48 8.17 -4.36
N LYS A 122 23.77 9.21 -4.83
CA LYS A 122 22.67 9.22 -5.79
C LYS A 122 22.90 8.24 -6.96
N PRO A 123 21.89 7.53 -7.48
CA PRO A 123 22.01 6.99 -8.83
C PRO A 123 22.03 8.18 -9.80
N CYS A 124 23.18 8.40 -10.43
CA CYS A 124 23.25 9.11 -11.70
C CYS A 124 22.53 8.27 -12.76
N CYS A 125 21.73 8.97 -13.57
CA CYS A 125 20.96 8.51 -14.74
C CYS A 125 19.70 7.69 -14.44
#